data_AF-A0A8G1X9I5-F1
#
_entry.id   AF-A0A8G1X9I5-F1
#
_cell.length_a   1.000
_cell.length_b   1.000
_cell.length_c   1.000
_cell.angle_alpha   90.00
_cell.angle_beta   90.00
_cell.angle_gamma   90.00
#
_symmetry.space_group_name_H-M   'P 1'
#
loop_
_entity.id
_entity.type
_entity.pdbx_description
1 polymer ?
#
loop_
_entity_poly.entity_id
_entity_poly.type
_entity_poly.pdbx_seq_one_letter_code
_entity_poly.pdbx_strand_id
1 'polypeptide(L)'
;MRASGTFTVHEFTPAPVPESGIRTAAGVGVATMRKEFHGEVEGRADTLFTAAYDQAAGVGTYLAMESFAGTLHGAEGTFNFAHSATTLGTGRDGEYFVVVPGSGTAGLTGITGTGAITVDEDGTHRIRFDYRLPAE
;
A
#
# COMPACT_ATOMS: atom_id res chain seq x y z
N MET A 1 12.25 -5.66 13.57
CA MET A 1 11.09 -5.13 14.31
C MET A 1 9.83 -5.44 13.51
N ARG A 2 8.67 -5.44 14.16
CA ARG A 2 7.38 -5.70 13.50
C ARG A 2 6.32 -4.76 14.05
N ALA A 3 5.78 -3.88 13.21
CA ALA A 3 4.68 -2.98 13.57
C ALA A 3 3.41 -3.38 12.82
N SER A 4 2.27 -3.42 13.51
CA SER A 4 0.96 -3.75 12.94
C SER A 4 -0.07 -2.67 13.22
N GLY A 5 -0.93 -2.39 12.25
CA GLY A 5 -1.99 -1.40 12.38
C GLY A 5 -3.21 -1.73 11.53
N THR A 6 -4.25 -0.93 11.71
CA THR A 6 -5.41 -0.88 10.81
C THR A 6 -5.33 0.37 9.95
N PHE A 7 -6.02 0.40 8.81
CA PHE A 7 -6.13 1.63 8.05
C PHE A 7 -7.51 1.82 7.42
N THR A 8 -7.84 3.08 7.15
CA THR A 8 -9.03 3.50 6.40
C THR A 8 -8.62 4.25 5.15
N VAL A 9 -9.34 4.02 4.05
CA VAL A 9 -9.19 4.79 2.81
C VAL A 9 -10.20 5.94 2.87
N HIS A 10 -9.73 7.18 2.99
CA HIS A 10 -10.60 8.36 3.08
C HIS A 10 -10.96 8.93 1.72
N GLU A 11 -10.04 8.83 0.76
CA GLU A 11 -10.19 9.41 -0.57
C GLU A 11 -9.71 8.42 -1.61
N PHE A 12 -10.46 8.32 -2.72
CA PHE A 12 -10.10 7.61 -3.93
C PHE A 12 -10.48 8.49 -5.13
N THR A 13 -9.47 9.04 -5.79
CA THR A 13 -9.67 10.00 -6.87
C THR A 13 -9.07 9.44 -8.16
N PRO A 14 -9.89 9.08 -9.16
CA PRO A 14 -9.39 8.68 -10.47
C PRO A 14 -8.47 9.75 -11.06
N ALA A 15 -7.37 9.31 -11.67
CA ALA A 15 -6.40 10.17 -12.34
C ALA A 15 -6.34 9.84 -13.83
N PRO A 16 -5.94 10.80 -14.69
CA PRO A 16 -5.76 10.55 -16.11
C PRO A 16 -4.74 9.43 -16.38
N VAL A 17 -5.11 8.50 -17.26
CA VAL A 17 -4.23 7.43 -17.76
C VAL A 17 -3.84 7.78 -19.19
N PRO A 18 -2.55 7.68 -19.58
CA PRO A 18 -2.15 7.82 -20.98
C PRO A 18 -2.93 6.85 -21.88
N GLU A 19 -3.36 7.33 -23.05
CA GLU A 19 -4.10 6.49 -23.99
C GLU A 19 -3.21 5.33 -24.48
N SER A 20 -3.81 4.13 -24.54
CA SER A 20 -3.20 2.94 -25.12
C SER A 20 -3.97 2.50 -26.35
N GLY A 21 -3.26 2.25 -27.46
CA GLY A 21 -3.85 1.65 -28.66
C GLY A 21 -4.19 0.16 -28.50
N ILE A 22 -3.76 -0.46 -27.40
CA ILE A 22 -4.01 -1.88 -27.10
C ILE A 22 -5.25 -2.00 -26.22
N ARG A 23 -6.24 -2.78 -26.67
CA ARG A 23 -7.45 -3.09 -25.91
C ARG A 23 -7.36 -4.48 -25.30
N THR A 24 -7.59 -4.55 -24.00
CA THR A 24 -7.71 -5.79 -23.21
C THR A 24 -9.17 -5.95 -22.74
N ALA A 25 -9.50 -7.12 -22.19
CA ALA A 25 -10.80 -7.34 -21.54
C ALA A 25 -10.95 -6.57 -20.20
N ALA A 26 -9.85 -6.10 -19.61
CA ALA A 26 -9.83 -5.29 -18.40
C ALA A 26 -8.96 -4.04 -18.63
N GLY A 27 -9.59 -2.88 -18.70
CA GLY A 27 -8.90 -1.60 -18.88
C GLY A 27 -8.00 -1.24 -17.69
N VAL A 28 -6.96 -0.45 -17.95
CA VAL A 28 -6.05 0.05 -16.91
C VAL A 28 -6.53 1.39 -16.40
N GLY A 29 -6.65 1.52 -15.08
CA GLY A 29 -6.97 2.77 -14.38
C GLY A 29 -5.82 3.23 -13.49
N VAL A 30 -5.71 4.53 -13.26
CA VAL A 30 -4.85 5.14 -12.23
C VAL A 30 -5.73 5.95 -11.29
N ALA A 31 -5.39 5.97 -10.01
CA ALA A 31 -6.04 6.79 -8.99
C ALA A 31 -5.01 7.28 -7.97
N THR A 32 -5.32 8.41 -7.32
CA THR A 32 -4.68 8.78 -6.06
C THR A 32 -5.58 8.38 -4.90
N MET A 33 -4.98 8.03 -3.76
CA MET A 33 -5.73 7.71 -2.54
C MET A 33 -5.09 8.38 -1.33
N ARG A 34 -5.89 8.66 -0.31
CA ARG A 34 -5.40 9.04 1.02
C ARG A 34 -5.83 7.99 2.03
N LYS A 35 -4.85 7.47 2.78
CA LYS A 35 -5.06 6.50 3.84
C LYS A 35 -4.69 7.08 5.19
N GLU A 36 -5.39 6.65 6.23
CA GLU A 36 -5.08 6.94 7.62
C GLU A 36 -4.86 5.61 8.35
N PHE A 37 -3.80 5.54 9.15
CA PHE A 37 -3.31 4.34 9.82
C PHE A 37 -3.35 4.53 11.33
N HIS A 38 -3.75 3.47 12.04
CA HIS A 38 -3.84 3.48 13.49
C HIS A 38 -3.15 2.28 14.15
N GLY A 39 -2.59 2.50 15.34
CA GLY A 39 -2.00 1.46 16.19
C GLY A 39 -0.48 1.57 16.29
N GLU A 40 0.24 0.48 16.07
CA GLU A 40 1.72 0.52 16.04
C GLU A 40 2.26 1.19 14.77
N VAL A 41 1.42 1.27 13.75
CA VAL A 41 1.58 2.05 12.53
C VAL A 41 0.58 3.20 12.62
N GLU A 42 1.05 4.39 13.00
CA GLU A 42 0.20 5.56 13.20
C GLU A 42 0.59 6.65 12.20
N GLY A 43 -0.36 7.18 11.43
CA GLY A 43 -0.08 8.26 10.49
C GLY A 43 -0.96 8.23 9.25
N ARG A 44 -0.44 8.75 8.14
CA ARG A 44 -1.18 8.80 6.86
C ARG A 44 -0.27 8.45 5.69
N ALA A 45 -0.89 8.04 4.58
CA ALA A 45 -0.19 7.90 3.32
C ALA A 45 -0.97 8.50 2.15
N ASP A 46 -0.21 9.14 1.26
CA ASP A 46 -0.68 9.53 -0.06
C ASP A 46 -0.25 8.44 -1.05
N THR A 47 -1.20 7.85 -1.76
CA THR A 47 -1.00 6.67 -2.61
C THR A 47 -1.18 7.03 -4.08
N LEU A 48 -0.28 6.54 -4.94
CA LEU A 48 -0.55 6.38 -6.37
C LEU A 48 -0.87 4.91 -6.64
N PHE A 49 -2.08 4.66 -7.14
CA PHE A 49 -2.65 3.34 -7.36
C PHE A 49 -2.90 3.12 -8.84
N THR A 50 -2.56 1.93 -9.36
CA THR A 50 -2.91 1.51 -10.71
C THR A 50 -3.45 0.09 -10.70
N ALA A 51 -4.44 -0.20 -11.54
CA ALA A 51 -5.03 -1.52 -11.62
C ALA A 51 -5.61 -1.82 -13.00
N ALA A 52 -5.63 -3.12 -13.34
CA ALA A 52 -6.55 -3.68 -14.32
C ALA A 52 -7.51 -4.59 -13.54
N TYR A 53 -8.75 -4.15 -13.37
CA TYR A 53 -9.70 -4.78 -12.45
C TYR A 53 -11.10 -4.84 -13.04
N ASP A 54 -11.69 -6.04 -13.03
CA ASP A 54 -13.10 -6.26 -13.33
C ASP A 54 -13.90 -6.20 -12.03
N GLN A 55 -14.62 -5.11 -11.83
CA GLN A 55 -15.45 -4.87 -10.65
C GLN A 55 -16.58 -5.91 -10.51
N ALA A 56 -17.12 -6.42 -11.62
CA ALA A 56 -18.24 -7.35 -11.58
C ALA A 56 -17.77 -8.77 -11.22
N ALA A 57 -16.63 -9.19 -11.77
CA ALA A 57 -16.04 -10.50 -11.47
C ALA A 57 -15.27 -10.53 -10.14
N GLY A 58 -14.84 -9.37 -9.63
CA GLY A 58 -13.94 -9.28 -8.48
C GLY A 58 -12.55 -9.83 -8.79
N VAL A 59 -12.11 -9.72 -10.06
CA VAL A 59 -10.85 -10.30 -10.54
C VAL A 59 -9.98 -9.19 -11.12
N GLY A 60 -8.69 -9.22 -10.80
CA GLY A 60 -7.72 -8.33 -11.41
C GLY A 60 -6.49 -8.11 -10.55
N THR A 61 -5.59 -7.27 -11.04
CA THR A 61 -4.30 -7.00 -10.40
C THR A 61 -4.16 -5.51 -10.18
N TYR A 62 -3.64 -5.15 -9.01
CA TYR A 62 -3.30 -3.76 -8.69
C TYR A 62 -1.85 -3.64 -8.23
N LEU A 63 -1.31 -2.44 -8.38
CA LEU A 63 -0.04 -2.01 -7.83
C LEU A 63 -0.21 -0.62 -7.20
N ALA A 64 0.49 -0.37 -6.11
CA ALA A 64 0.45 0.90 -5.40
C ALA A 64 1.83 1.30 -4.88
N MET A 65 2.13 2.58 -5.00
CA MET A 65 3.27 3.26 -4.36
C MET A 65 2.71 4.26 -3.36
N GLU A 66 3.14 4.16 -2.11
CA GLU A 66 2.62 4.96 -1.00
C GLU A 66 3.72 5.77 -0.35
N SER A 67 3.49 7.08 -0.21
CA SER A 67 4.31 7.98 0.59
C SER A 67 3.71 8.08 1.98
N PHE A 68 4.32 7.42 2.97
CA PHE A 68 3.88 7.40 4.37
C PHE A 68 4.54 8.51 5.19
N ALA A 69 3.77 9.13 6.06
CA ALA A 69 4.25 10.04 7.10
C ALA A 69 3.58 9.69 8.44
N GLY A 70 4.39 9.43 9.46
CA GLY A 70 3.89 8.99 10.76
C GLY A 70 4.95 8.33 11.62
N THR A 71 4.53 7.33 12.41
CA THR A 71 5.39 6.60 13.32
C THR A 71 5.27 5.08 13.15
N LEU A 72 6.38 4.37 13.33
CA LEU A 72 6.41 2.92 13.53
C LEU A 72 6.98 2.64 14.92
N HIS A 73 6.19 2.06 15.83
CA HIS A 73 6.59 1.87 17.24
C HIS A 73 7.13 3.16 17.88
N GLY A 74 6.54 4.31 17.55
CA GLY A 74 6.95 5.63 18.05
C GLY A 74 8.17 6.26 17.36
N ALA A 75 8.86 5.55 16.47
CA ALA A 75 9.91 6.15 15.64
C ALA A 75 9.25 7.00 14.54
N GLU A 76 9.37 8.32 14.64
CA GLU A 76 8.76 9.29 13.73
C GLU A 76 9.61 9.49 12.47
N GLY A 77 8.92 9.58 11.32
CA GLY A 77 9.54 9.96 10.05
C GLY A 77 8.61 9.73 8.88
N THR A 78 9.21 9.69 7.69
CA THR A 78 8.53 9.36 6.44
C THR A 78 9.29 8.28 5.72
N PHE A 79 8.61 7.52 4.86
CA PHE A 79 9.22 6.59 3.92
C PHE A 79 8.21 6.24 2.82
N ASN A 80 8.69 5.67 1.73
CA ASN A 80 7.83 5.12 0.68
C ASN A 80 7.75 3.60 0.82
N PHE A 81 6.60 3.01 0.50
CA PHE A 81 6.47 1.56 0.33
C PHE A 81 5.65 1.24 -0.92
N ALA A 82 5.92 0.09 -1.53
CA ALA A 82 5.19 -0.40 -2.69
C ALA A 82 4.53 -1.74 -2.37
N HIS A 83 3.33 -1.96 -2.88
CA HIS A 83 2.64 -3.24 -2.73
C HIS A 83 1.72 -3.55 -3.91
N SER A 84 1.45 -4.84 -4.12
CA SER A 84 0.56 -5.33 -5.18
C SER A 84 -0.12 -6.62 -4.75
N ALA A 85 -1.24 -6.93 -5.39
CA ALA A 85 -1.83 -8.26 -5.36
C ALA A 85 -2.73 -8.49 -6.56
N THR A 86 -3.01 -9.76 -6.83
CA THR A 86 -4.05 -10.20 -7.76
C THR A 86 -5.19 -10.80 -6.96
N THR A 87 -6.42 -10.38 -7.24
CA THR A 87 -7.62 -11.01 -6.68
C THR A 87 -8.30 -11.88 -7.72
N LEU A 88 -8.82 -13.02 -7.27
CA LEU A 88 -9.42 -14.09 -8.08
C LEU A 88 -10.90 -14.32 -7.70
N GLY A 89 -11.61 -13.26 -7.31
CA GLY A 89 -12.99 -13.30 -6.83
C GLY A 89 -13.07 -13.63 -5.34
N THR A 90 -12.66 -14.83 -4.94
CA THR A 90 -12.69 -15.29 -3.53
C THR A 90 -11.31 -15.45 -2.90
N GLY A 91 -10.24 -15.23 -3.67
CA GLY A 91 -8.86 -15.43 -3.24
C GLY A 91 -7.95 -14.27 -3.61
N ARG A 92 -6.75 -14.26 -3.03
CA ARG A 92 -5.64 -13.35 -3.34
C ARG A 92 -4.38 -14.14 -3.64
N ASP A 93 -3.61 -13.67 -4.61
CA ASP A 93 -2.33 -14.25 -5.02
C ASP A 93 -1.38 -13.14 -5.50
N GLY A 94 -0.10 -13.48 -5.70
CA GLY A 94 0.91 -12.56 -6.23
C GLY A 94 1.14 -11.35 -5.32
N GLU A 95 1.03 -11.55 -4.01
CA GLU A 95 1.22 -10.47 -3.03
C GLU A 95 2.69 -10.03 -2.99
N TYR A 96 2.90 -8.72 -3.12
CA TYR A 96 4.20 -8.09 -2.99
C TYR A 96 4.09 -6.93 -2.03
N PHE A 97 5.13 -6.73 -1.22
CA PHE A 97 5.23 -5.60 -0.31
C PHE A 97 6.70 -5.30 -0.03
N VAL A 98 7.13 -4.05 -0.23
CA VAL A 98 8.49 -3.61 0.08
C VAL A 98 8.49 -2.18 0.63
N VAL A 99 9.31 -1.93 1.64
CA VAL A 99 9.71 -0.56 1.99
C VAL A 99 10.78 -0.13 1.00
N VAL A 100 10.56 0.99 0.29
CA VAL A 100 11.47 1.49 -0.74
C VAL A 100 12.80 1.87 -0.09
N PRO A 101 13.91 1.17 -0.41
CA PRO A 101 15.20 1.43 0.22
C PRO A 101 15.65 2.88 0.04
N GLY A 102 16.15 3.50 1.11
CA GLY A 102 16.66 4.87 1.09
C GLY A 102 15.61 5.97 1.10
N SER A 103 14.31 5.63 1.17
CA SER A 103 13.23 6.63 1.26
C SER A 103 12.98 7.18 2.67
N GLY A 104 13.55 6.53 3.69
CA GLY A 104 13.36 6.85 5.09
C GLY A 104 13.93 8.21 5.50
N THR A 105 13.22 8.93 6.37
CA THR A 105 13.66 10.20 6.97
C THR A 105 13.58 10.18 8.50
N ALA A 106 14.23 11.15 9.15
CA ALA A 106 14.22 11.33 10.62
C ALA A 106 14.50 10.01 11.37
N GLY A 107 13.66 9.62 12.33
CA GLY A 107 13.79 8.39 13.11
C GLY A 107 13.62 7.11 12.29
N LEU A 108 13.21 7.22 11.02
CA LEU A 108 13.08 6.13 10.06
C LEU A 108 14.17 6.16 8.97
N THR A 109 15.22 6.98 9.13
CA THR A 109 16.34 7.02 8.19
C THR A 109 16.98 5.64 8.03
N GLY A 110 17.19 5.21 6.79
CA GLY A 110 17.79 3.90 6.49
C GLY A 110 16.85 2.70 6.71
N ILE A 111 15.54 2.94 6.91
CA ILE A 111 14.55 1.86 7.02
C ILE A 111 14.58 0.95 5.79
N THR A 112 14.52 -0.35 6.06
CA THR A 112 14.32 -1.40 5.06
C THR A 112 13.31 -2.41 5.60
N GLY A 113 12.61 -3.11 4.71
CA GLY A 113 11.65 -4.11 5.17
C GLY A 113 10.68 -4.59 4.11
N THR A 114 9.84 -5.52 4.54
CA THR A 114 8.69 -6.03 3.79
C THR A 114 7.44 -5.86 4.64
N GLY A 115 6.32 -6.43 4.21
CA GLY A 115 5.07 -6.31 4.92
C GLY A 115 3.97 -7.15 4.31
N ALA A 116 2.75 -6.89 4.75
CA ALA A 116 1.55 -7.47 4.20
C ALA A 116 0.35 -6.55 4.46
N ILE A 117 -0.65 -6.65 3.60
CA ILE A 117 -1.98 -6.09 3.82
C ILE A 117 -2.97 -7.25 3.82
N THR A 118 -3.85 -7.30 4.83
CA THR A 118 -4.94 -8.26 4.91
C THR A 118 -6.26 -7.52 5.11
N VAL A 119 -7.36 -8.17 4.76
CA VAL A 119 -8.71 -7.68 5.04
C VAL A 119 -9.40 -8.76 5.87
N ASP A 120 -9.87 -8.38 7.05
CA ASP A 120 -10.60 -9.28 7.94
C ASP A 120 -12.00 -9.59 7.39
N GLU A 121 -12.67 -10.60 7.95
CA GLU A 121 -14.03 -10.99 7.55
C GLU A 121 -15.06 -9.86 7.70
N ASP A 122 -14.83 -8.91 8.62
CA ASP A 122 -15.67 -7.74 8.85
C ASP A 122 -15.35 -6.55 7.93
N GLY A 123 -14.38 -6.69 7.03
CA GLY A 123 -13.92 -5.64 6.12
C GLY A 123 -12.81 -4.75 6.68
N THR A 124 -12.33 -5.00 7.90
CA THR A 124 -11.24 -4.22 8.49
C THR A 124 -9.94 -4.44 7.71
N HIS A 125 -9.38 -3.36 7.18
CA HIS A 125 -8.07 -3.39 6.53
C HIS A 125 -6.95 -3.36 7.57
N ARG A 126 -6.02 -4.30 7.47
CA ARG A 126 -4.81 -4.38 8.30
C ARG A 126 -3.56 -4.21 7.47
N ILE A 127 -2.52 -3.66 8.10
CA ILE A 127 -1.17 -3.57 7.55
C ILE A 127 -0.16 -4.07 8.58
N ARG A 128 0.90 -4.70 8.09
CA ARG A 128 2.06 -5.10 8.89
C ARG A 128 3.33 -4.70 8.18
N PHE A 129 4.26 -4.09 8.91
CA PHE A 129 5.64 -3.88 8.48
C PHE A 129 6.58 -4.83 9.23
N ASP A 130 7.36 -5.59 8.49
CA ASP A 130 8.51 -6.35 9.00
C ASP A 130 9.79 -5.59 8.60
N TYR A 131 10.28 -4.73 9.51
CA TYR A 131 11.28 -3.72 9.19
C TYR A 131 12.53 -3.77 10.06
N ARG A 132 13.59 -3.15 9.55
CA ARG A 132 14.87 -2.92 10.25
C ARG A 132 15.23 -1.45 10.13
N LEU A 133 15.78 -0.91 11.21
CA LEU A 133 16.48 0.37 11.22
C LEU A 133 17.98 0.08 11.40
N PRO A 134 18.87 0.97 10.91
CA PRO A 134 20.29 0.87 11.19
C PRO A 134 20.55 0.77 12.71
N ALA A 135 21.59 0.04 13.09
CA ALA A 135 22.11 0.17 14.45
C ALA A 135 22.70 1.58 14.62
N GLU A 136 22.53 2.17 15.81
CA GLU A 136 23.25 3.39 16.20
C GLU A 136 24.77 3.19 16.13
#